data_AF-A0A1V3XIU0-F1
#
_entry.id   AF-A0A1V3XIU0-F1
#
_cell.length_a   1.000
_cell.length_b   1.000
_cell.length_c   1.000
_cell.angle_alpha   90.00
_cell.angle_beta   90.00
_cell.angle_gamma   90.00
#
_symmetry.space_group_name_H-M   'P 1'
#
loop_
_entity.id
_entity.type
_entity.pdbx_description
1 polymer ?
#
loop_
_entity_poly.entity_id
_entity_poly.type
_entity_poly.pdbx_seq_one_letter_code
_entity_poly.pdbx_strand_id
1 'polypeptide(L)' 'MNGFGPGDAPFGGFKQSGLGREGGGIAGLHQYMEPKAIGMPA' A
#
# COMPACT_ATOMS: atom_id res chain seq x y z
N MET A 1 -5.94 23.74 -1.63
CA MET A 1 -5.12 23.12 -0.58
C MET A 1 -3.75 23.78 -0.66
N ASN A 2 -3.32 24.48 0.38
CA ASN A 2 -2.15 25.37 0.35
C ASN A 2 -0.97 24.74 1.11
N GLY A 3 -0.46 23.60 0.62
CA GLY A 3 0.87 23.06 0.95
C GLY A 3 0.96 21.96 2.03
N PHE A 4 2.00 21.13 1.86
CA PHE A 4 2.54 20.00 2.65
C PHE A 4 1.57 18.85 3.01
N GLY A 5 1.81 17.68 2.41
CA GLY A 5 1.09 16.44 2.69
C GLY A 5 1.68 15.66 3.87
N PRO A 6 0.85 14.90 4.63
CA PRO A 6 1.32 14.08 5.74
C PRO A 6 2.24 12.95 5.27
N GLY A 7 3.35 12.70 5.98
CA GLY A 7 4.36 11.71 5.61
C GLY A 7 3.89 10.25 5.63
N ASP A 8 2.83 9.96 6.37
CA ASP A 8 2.24 8.62 6.49
C ASP A 8 1.04 8.39 5.57
N ALA A 9 0.83 9.21 4.55
CA ALA A 9 -0.21 8.95 3.55
C ALA A 9 0.29 8.01 2.44
N PRO A 10 -0.57 7.13 1.91
CA PRO A 10 -0.21 6.26 0.80
C PRO A 10 -0.02 7.05 -0.51
N PHE A 11 1.18 6.95 -1.07
CA PHE A 11 1.58 7.58 -2.33
C PHE A 11 1.38 6.61 -3.50
N GLY A 12 1.07 7.10 -4.70
CA GLY A 12 0.97 6.25 -5.88
C GLY A 12 0.23 6.91 -7.03
N GLY A 13 0.47 6.40 -8.23
CA GLY A 13 -0.01 6.95 -9.49
C GLY A 13 -1.37 6.42 -9.96
N PHE A 14 -1.82 6.91 -11.11
CA PHE A 14 -2.99 6.41 -11.82
C PHE A 14 -2.67 6.10 -13.28
N LYS A 15 -3.28 5.04 -13.83
CA LYS A 15 -3.20 4.65 -15.25
C LYS A 15 -1.77 4.29 -15.66
N GLN A 16 -1.21 4.94 -16.67
CA GLN A 16 0.14 4.66 -17.19
C GLN A 16 1.25 5.07 -16.21
N SER A 17 0.97 5.87 -15.19
CA SER A 17 1.94 6.17 -14.13
C SER A 17 2.03 5.08 -13.05
N GLY A 18 1.29 3.97 -13.19
CA GLY A 18 1.33 2.81 -12.28
C GLY A 18 -0.03 2.48 -11.64
N LEU A 19 -0.16 1.21 -11.23
CA LEU A 19 -1.30 0.64 -10.50
C LEU A 19 -0.77 0.08 -9.17
N GLY A 20 -0.46 0.96 -8.21
CA GLY A 20 0.14 0.58 -6.94
C GLY A 20 0.16 1.73 -5.93
N ARG A 21 0.34 1.40 -4.65
CA ARG A 21 0.49 2.36 -3.56
C ARG A 21 1.71 2.01 -2.71
N GLU A 22 2.52 3.01 -2.40
CA GLU A 22 3.75 2.96 -1.61
C GLU A 22 3.63 3.88 -0.38
N GLY A 23 4.38 3.62 0.68
CA GLY A 23 4.22 4.36 1.95
C GLY A 23 2.84 4.15 2.57
N GLY A 24 2.40 5.01 3.48
CA GLY A 24 1.06 4.88 4.07
C GLY A 24 0.95 3.90 5.25
N GLY A 25 2.04 3.64 5.97
CA GLY A 25 2.09 2.67 7.06
C GLY A 25 2.07 1.21 6.57
N ILE A 26 1.35 0.34 7.28
CA ILE A 26 1.32 -1.12 7.05
C ILE A 26 0.87 -1.48 5.63
N ALA A 27 -0.05 -0.71 5.05
CA ALA A 27 -0.55 -0.96 3.69
C ALA A 27 0.56 -0.89 2.62
N GLY A 28 1.56 -0.01 2.81
CA GLY A 28 2.70 0.10 1.90
C GLY A 28 3.67 -1.07 1.97
N LEU A 29 3.65 -1.85 3.06
CA LEU A 29 4.50 -3.03 3.25
C LEU A 29 3.93 -4.28 2.57
N HIS A 30 2.62 -4.33 2.32
CA HIS A 30 1.96 -5.49 1.73
C HIS A 30 2.52 -5.87 0.35
N GLN A 31 3.04 -4.92 -0.42
CA GLN A 31 3.67 -5.20 -1.72
C GLN A 31 5.01 -5.96 -1.61
N TYR A 32 5.64 -5.94 -0.43
CA TYR A 32 6.91 -6.63 -0.15
C TYR A 32 6.70 -7.93 0.65
N MET A 33 5.45 -8.33 0.88
CA MET A 33 5.09 -9.54 1.61
C MET A 33 4.32 -10.49 0.69
N GLU A 34 4.51 -11.80 0.89
CA GLU A 34 3.72 -12.82 0.20
C GLU A 34 2.63 -13.36 1.15
N PRO A 35 1.32 -13.12 0.87
CA PRO A 35 0.24 -13.64 1.70
C PRO A 35 0.16 -15.17 1.62
N LYS A 36 0.12 -15.85 2.76
CA LYS A 36 -0.09 -17.31 2.85
C LYS A 36 -1.35 -17.63 3.65
N ALA A 37 -2.34 -18.22 2.99
CA ALA A 37 -3.53 -18.73 3.65
C ALA A 37 -3.28 -20.14 4.22
N ILE A 38 -3.62 -20.36 5.49
CA ILE A 38 -3.52 -21.66 6.16
C ILE A 38 -4.94 -22.06 6.61
N GLY A 39 -5.45 -23.16 6.07
CA GLY A 39 -6.74 -23.73 6.48
C GLY A 39 -6.61 -24.53 7.77
N MET A 40 -7.52 -24.33 8.71
CA MET A 40 -7.65 -25.16 9.91
C MET A 40 -8.75 -26.20 9.69
N PRO A 41 -8.60 -27.45 10.17
CA PRO A 41 -9.65 -28.44 10.11
C PRO A 41 -10.86 -28.01 10.95
N ALA A 42 -12.06 -28.44 10.53
CA ALA A 42 -13.32 -28.16 11.21
C ALA A 42 -13.47 -28.91 12.54
#